data_AF-A0A1D6MYX3-F1
#
_entry.id   AF-A0A1D6MYX3-F1
#
_cell.length_a   1.000
_cell.length_b   1.000
_cell.length_c   1.000
_cell.angle_alpha   90.00
_cell.angle_beta   90.00
_cell.angle_gamma   90.00
#
_symmetry.space_group_name_H-M   'P 1'
#
loop_
_entity.id
_entity.type
_entity.pdbx_description
1 polymer ?
#
loop_
_entity_poly.entity_id
_entity_poly.type
_entity_poly.pdbx_seq_one_letter_code
_entity_poly.pdbx_strand_id
1 'polypeptide(L)'
;MTASPYPTTPWLRPPPPMAFLSLLLLLGCLSPSISLAGAEAAGVLRQVVGGDDGGTFFEPFNVTYDHRALILGGKRRMLVSAGLHYPRATPEMWPSLIAKCKEGGVDAIETYVFWNGHEPAKGQVPH
;
A
#
# COMPACT_ATOMS: atom_id res chain seq x y z
N MET A 1 -48.61 20.95 20.22
CA MET A 1 -47.41 21.81 20.24
C MET A 1 -46.99 21.94 21.70
N THR A 2 -45.88 21.45 22.22
CA THR A 2 -44.62 20.89 21.71
C THR A 2 -44.05 20.08 22.88
N ALA A 3 -43.77 18.78 22.70
CA ALA A 3 -42.92 18.05 23.63
C ALA A 3 -41.61 17.74 22.91
N SER A 4 -40.53 18.11 23.59
CA SER A 4 -39.15 18.26 23.10
C SER A 4 -38.51 16.96 22.57
N PRO A 5 -37.65 17.02 21.53
CA PRO A 5 -36.96 15.87 20.97
C PRO A 5 -35.56 15.74 21.55
N TYR A 6 -35.38 14.97 22.62
CA TYR A 6 -34.05 14.45 22.97
C TYR A 6 -34.15 13.00 23.42
N PRO A 7 -33.63 12.03 22.65
CA PRO A 7 -33.30 10.73 23.21
C PRO A 7 -32.07 10.87 24.12
N THR A 8 -32.24 10.45 25.38
CA THR A 8 -31.18 10.27 26.36
C THR A 8 -30.15 9.26 25.85
N THR A 9 -28.87 9.66 25.81
CA THR A 9 -27.74 8.84 25.38
C THR A 9 -27.58 7.57 26.24
N PRO A 10 -27.37 6.37 25.65
CA PRO A 10 -27.22 5.13 26.40
C PRO A 10 -25.73 4.80 26.61
N TRP A 11 -24.98 5.66 27.31
CA TRP A 11 -23.59 5.36 27.65
C TRP A 11 -23.28 5.80 29.07
N LEU A 12 -23.74 5.01 30.04
CA LEU A 12 -23.12 4.91 31.37
C LEU A 12 -23.66 3.62 32.02
N ARG A 13 -23.11 2.47 31.64
CA ARG A 13 -23.15 1.27 32.48
C ARG A 13 -21.70 0.86 32.76
N PRO A 14 -21.28 0.76 34.04
CA PRO A 14 -19.95 0.29 34.39
C PRO A 14 -19.82 -1.22 34.12
N PRO A 15 -18.63 -1.73 33.71
CA PRO A 15 -18.40 -3.16 33.52
C PRO A 15 -18.32 -3.91 34.88
N PRO A 16 -18.71 -5.19 34.93
CA PRO A 16 -18.65 -6.01 36.14
C PRO A 16 -17.19 -6.39 36.52
N PRO A 17 -16.94 -6.73 37.80
CA PRO A 17 -15.59 -6.92 38.34
C PRO A 17 -14.91 -8.18 37.78
N MET A 18 -13.74 -7.97 37.17
CA MET A 18 -12.83 -9.02 36.72
C MET A 18 -12.05 -9.57 37.91
N ALA A 19 -12.20 -10.86 38.19
CA ALA A 19 -11.34 -11.57 39.13
C ALA A 19 -11.03 -12.98 38.62
N PHE A 20 -9.73 -13.31 38.70
CA PHE A 20 -9.10 -14.64 38.61
C PHE A 20 -8.99 -15.30 37.22
N LEU A 21 -7.77 -15.33 36.65
CA LEU A 21 -6.80 -16.42 36.89
C LEU A 21 -5.52 -16.18 36.06
N SER A 22 -4.42 -15.87 36.76
CA SER A 22 -3.06 -16.03 36.21
C SER A 22 -2.62 -17.47 36.38
N LEU A 23 -2.00 -18.08 35.36
CA LEU A 23 -0.65 -18.71 35.41
C LEU A 23 -0.45 -19.83 34.35
N LEU A 24 0.34 -19.48 33.32
CA LEU A 24 1.48 -20.21 32.73
C LEU A 24 1.31 -21.47 31.83
N LEU A 25 1.87 -21.30 30.62
CA LEU A 25 2.51 -22.23 29.67
C LEU A 25 2.67 -23.70 30.09
N LEU A 26 2.29 -24.63 29.19
CA LEU A 26 3.23 -25.43 28.37
C LEU A 26 2.48 -26.48 27.51
N LEU A 27 3.00 -26.61 26.28
CA LEU A 27 3.01 -27.82 25.45
C LEU A 27 1.80 -28.14 24.54
N GLY A 28 2.06 -28.02 23.23
CA GLY A 28 1.86 -29.18 22.35
C GLY A 28 0.79 -29.01 21.26
N CYS A 29 1.27 -28.76 20.05
CA CYS A 29 0.79 -29.37 18.81
C CYS A 29 -0.73 -29.32 18.55
N LEU A 30 -1.17 -28.35 17.76
CA LEU A 30 -2.11 -28.55 16.65
C LEU A 30 -1.98 -27.34 15.71
N SER A 31 -1.19 -27.57 14.65
CA SER A 31 -1.10 -26.88 13.38
C SER A 31 -2.04 -25.70 13.15
N PRO A 32 -1.54 -24.49 12.82
CA PRO A 32 -2.16 -23.74 11.75
C PRO A 32 -1.63 -24.34 10.45
N SER A 33 -2.18 -25.47 10.02
CA SER A 33 -2.33 -25.73 8.59
C SER A 33 -3.51 -24.89 8.10
N ILE A 34 -3.47 -23.58 8.35
CA ILE A 34 -3.96 -22.67 7.33
C ILE A 34 -2.95 -22.88 6.22
N SER A 35 -3.33 -23.72 5.24
CA SER A 35 -2.76 -23.59 3.91
C SER A 35 -2.97 -22.13 3.55
N LEU A 36 -1.95 -21.32 3.78
CA LEU A 36 -1.66 -20.20 2.92
C LEU A 36 -1.36 -20.88 1.59
N ALA A 37 -2.42 -21.21 0.85
CA ALA A 37 -2.33 -21.53 -0.55
C ALA A 37 -1.40 -20.48 -1.12
N GLY A 38 -0.23 -20.94 -1.54
CA GLY A 38 0.90 -20.07 -1.79
C GLY A 38 0.40 -18.86 -2.55
N ALA A 39 0.55 -17.69 -1.95
CA ALA A 39 0.72 -16.50 -2.74
C ALA A 39 2.01 -16.77 -3.51
N GLU A 40 1.86 -17.48 -4.65
CA GLU A 40 2.83 -17.57 -5.73
C GLU A 40 3.45 -16.20 -5.78
N ALA A 41 4.73 -16.09 -5.39
CA ALA A 41 5.42 -14.83 -5.22
C ALA A 41 5.12 -14.01 -6.47
N ALA A 42 4.27 -13.00 -6.25
CA ALA A 42 3.36 -12.54 -7.27
C ALA A 42 4.20 -12.05 -8.45
N GLY A 43 4.21 -12.83 -9.54
CA GLY A 43 5.23 -12.82 -10.59
C GLY A 43 6.08 -11.57 -10.62
N VAL A 44 7.26 -11.64 -10.00
CA VAL A 44 8.25 -10.55 -10.03
C VAL A 44 8.48 -10.24 -11.50
N LEU A 45 8.18 -9.01 -11.91
CA LEU A 45 8.55 -8.52 -13.23
C LEU A 45 10.05 -8.77 -13.38
N ARG A 46 10.45 -9.51 -14.42
CA ARG A 46 11.84 -9.89 -14.59
C ARG A 46 12.66 -8.62 -14.79
N GLN A 47 13.38 -8.25 -13.73
CA GLN A 47 14.44 -7.27 -13.82
C GLN A 47 15.52 -7.88 -14.71
N VAL A 48 15.81 -7.21 -15.83
CA VAL A 48 16.94 -7.57 -16.67
C VAL A 48 18.06 -6.64 -16.27
N VAL A 49 19.12 -7.25 -15.73
CA VAL A 49 20.20 -6.59 -15.00
C VAL A 49 20.90 -5.54 -15.86
N GLY A 50 21.21 -4.41 -15.21
CA GLY A 50 22.37 -3.53 -15.42
C GLY A 50 22.83 -3.25 -16.85
N GLY A 51 22.40 -2.11 -17.38
CA GLY A 51 23.13 -1.45 -18.47
C GLY A 51 24.39 -0.77 -17.92
N ASP A 52 25.45 -0.82 -18.71
CA ASP A 52 26.82 -0.31 -18.54
C ASP A 52 26.89 1.21 -18.18
N ASP A 53 25.74 1.85 -18.18
CA ASP A 53 25.39 3.26 -17.97
C ASP A 53 24.61 3.50 -16.65
N GLY A 54 24.47 2.48 -15.79
CA GLY A 54 23.95 2.62 -14.42
C GLY A 54 22.42 2.59 -14.28
N GLY A 55 21.69 2.31 -15.35
CA GLY A 55 20.23 2.18 -15.34
C GLY A 55 19.75 0.74 -15.07
N THR A 56 18.73 0.58 -14.21
CA THR A 56 17.95 -0.67 -14.11
C THR A 56 16.74 -0.62 -15.01
N PHE A 57 16.69 -1.47 -16.04
CA PHE A 57 15.56 -1.56 -16.96
C PHE A 57 14.75 -2.86 -16.74
N PHE A 58 13.49 -2.84 -17.15
CA PHE A 58 12.60 -4.01 -17.13
C PHE A 58 12.33 -4.45 -18.57
N GLU A 59 12.18 -5.77 -18.78
CA GLU A 59 11.64 -6.27 -20.05
C GLU A 59 10.25 -5.67 -20.27
N PRO A 60 9.97 -5.09 -21.45
CA PRO A 60 8.64 -4.62 -21.78
C PRO A 60 7.61 -5.74 -21.61
N PHE A 61 6.50 -5.45 -20.95
CA PHE A 61 5.41 -6.39 -20.75
C PHE A 61 4.05 -5.75 -21.02
N ASN A 62 3.08 -6.57 -21.41
CA ASN A 62 1.74 -6.09 -21.70
C ASN A 62 0.97 -5.75 -20.43
N VAL A 63 0.28 -4.62 -20.43
CA VAL A 63 -0.61 -4.16 -19.36
C VAL A 63 -2.02 -4.06 -19.93
N THR A 64 -2.92 -4.89 -19.42
CA THR A 64 -4.34 -4.94 -19.85
C THR A 64 -5.24 -5.09 -18.64
N TYR A 65 -6.55 -5.23 -18.84
CA TYR A 65 -7.50 -5.43 -17.76
C TYR A 65 -8.69 -6.28 -18.23
N ASP A 66 -9.39 -6.87 -17.28
CA ASP A 66 -10.73 -7.43 -17.49
C ASP A 66 -11.71 -6.92 -16.43
N HIS A 67 -12.90 -7.51 -16.36
CA HIS A 67 -13.94 -7.12 -15.41
C HIS A 67 -13.58 -7.34 -13.92
N ARG A 68 -12.44 -7.99 -13.60
CA ARG A 68 -12.04 -8.28 -12.22
C ARG A 68 -10.72 -7.64 -11.81
N ALA A 69 -9.77 -7.49 -12.72
CA ALA A 69 -8.41 -7.11 -12.34
C ALA A 69 -7.61 -6.49 -13.48
N LEU A 70 -6.53 -5.79 -13.10
CA LEU A 70 -5.42 -5.49 -14.00
C LEU A 70 -4.64 -6.78 -14.31
N ILE A 71 -4.17 -6.90 -15.54
CA ILE A 71 -3.40 -8.03 -16.06
C ILE A 71 -2.02 -7.50 -16.46
N LEU A 72 -1.01 -7.81 -15.65
CA LEU A 72 0.38 -7.41 -15.86
C LEU A 72 1.18 -8.62 -16.35
N GLY A 73 1.70 -8.57 -17.57
CA GLY A 73 2.48 -9.68 -18.16
C GLY A 73 1.69 -10.99 -18.20
N GLY A 74 0.39 -10.92 -18.44
CA GLY A 74 -0.52 -12.08 -18.45
C GLY A 74 -1.01 -12.55 -17.07
N LYS A 75 -0.58 -11.93 -15.97
CA LYS A 75 -1.00 -12.28 -14.61
C LYS A 75 -1.98 -11.27 -14.04
N ARG A 76 -3.15 -11.74 -13.57
CA ARG A 76 -4.13 -10.89 -12.86
C ARG A 76 -3.58 -10.44 -11.51
N ARG A 77 -3.76 -9.16 -11.17
CA ARG A 77 -3.28 -8.53 -9.94
C ARG A 77 -4.33 -7.56 -9.39
N MET A 78 -4.57 -7.65 -8.09
CA MET A 78 -5.13 -6.54 -7.32
C MET A 78 -3.95 -5.69 -6.87
N LEU A 79 -3.91 -4.42 -7.28
CA LEU A 79 -2.82 -3.51 -6.93
C LEU A 79 -3.22 -2.66 -5.73
N VAL A 80 -2.31 -2.54 -4.77
CA VAL A 80 -2.39 -1.53 -3.72
C VAL A 80 -1.46 -0.38 -4.09
N SER A 81 -2.02 0.83 -4.21
CA SER A 81 -1.24 2.03 -4.54
C SER A 81 -1.03 2.93 -3.33
N ALA A 82 0.02 3.76 -3.38
CA ALA A 82 0.24 4.84 -2.42
C ALA A 82 0.60 6.15 -3.12
N GLY A 83 -0.06 7.23 -2.70
CA GLY A 83 0.21 8.58 -3.20
C GLY A 83 1.49 9.17 -2.61
N LEU A 84 2.45 9.52 -3.46
CA LEU A 84 3.68 10.21 -3.10
C LEU A 84 3.92 11.36 -4.08
N HIS A 85 3.70 12.60 -3.64
CA HIS A 85 3.92 13.79 -4.47
C HIS A 85 5.40 14.21 -4.41
N TYR A 86 6.15 14.00 -5.49
CA TYR A 86 7.61 14.18 -5.50
C TYR A 86 8.09 15.55 -5.00
N PRO A 87 7.42 16.72 -5.23
CA PRO A 87 7.93 18.00 -4.72
C PRO A 87 7.73 18.19 -3.21
N ARG A 88 6.96 17.32 -2.55
CA ARG A 88 6.68 17.43 -1.10
C ARG A 88 7.72 16.71 -0.24
N ALA A 89 8.72 16.10 -0.86
CA ALA A 89 9.87 15.49 -0.22
C ALA A 89 11.12 15.84 -1.04
N THR A 90 12.28 15.96 -0.40
CA THR A 90 13.51 16.21 -1.16
C THR A 90 13.95 14.94 -1.90
N PRO A 91 14.73 15.05 -3.00
CA PRO A 91 15.24 13.89 -3.73
C PRO A 91 15.96 12.86 -2.83
N GLU A 92 16.67 13.32 -1.79
CA GLU A 92 17.37 12.47 -0.83
C GLU A 92 16.41 11.63 0.03
N MET A 93 15.18 12.11 0.25
CA MET A 93 14.16 11.40 1.01
C MET A 93 13.43 10.33 0.19
N TRP A 94 13.35 10.47 -1.13
CA TRP A 94 12.54 9.59 -1.97
C TRP A 94 12.88 8.10 -1.83
N PRO A 95 14.15 7.66 -1.81
CA PRO A 95 14.47 6.25 -1.66
C PRO A 95 13.92 5.65 -0.36
N SER A 96 14.01 6.39 0.75
CA SER A 96 13.48 5.94 2.05
C SER A 96 11.96 5.87 2.07
N LEU A 97 11.28 6.85 1.45
CA LEU A 97 9.82 6.86 1.35
C LEU A 97 9.30 5.70 0.49
N ILE A 98 9.92 5.46 -0.66
CA ILE A 98 9.58 4.34 -1.55
C ILE A 98 9.82 3.00 -0.84
N ALA A 99 10.93 2.87 -0.11
CA ALA A 99 11.23 1.67 0.67
C ALA A 99 10.14 1.40 1.73
N LYS A 100 9.70 2.41 2.47
CA LYS A 100 8.60 2.29 3.44
C LYS A 100 7.27 1.91 2.80
N CYS A 101 6.95 2.46 1.63
CA CYS A 101 5.76 2.04 0.87
C CYS A 101 5.85 0.55 0.50
N LYS A 102 7.01 0.11 0.00
CA LYS A 102 7.25 -1.29 -0.36
C LYS A 102 7.15 -2.23 0.85
N GLU A 103 7.76 -1.85 1.98
CA GLU A 103 7.63 -2.57 3.26
C GLU A 103 6.17 -2.63 3.74
N GLY A 104 5.39 -1.58 3.46
CA GLY A 104 3.95 -1.51 3.70
C GLY A 104 3.07 -2.31 2.74
N GLY A 105 3.65 -3.06 1.78
CA GLY A 105 2.91 -3.90 0.85
C GLY A 105 2.31 -3.15 -0.35
N VAL A 106 2.81 -1.96 -0.66
CA VAL A 106 2.37 -1.17 -1.83
C VAL A 106 2.98 -1.75 -3.10
N ASP A 107 2.15 -1.98 -4.12
CA ASP A 107 2.57 -2.43 -5.46
C ASP A 107 2.95 -1.26 -6.38
N ALA A 108 2.32 -0.09 -6.21
CA ALA A 108 2.47 1.05 -7.11
C ALA A 108 2.55 2.40 -6.37
N ILE A 109 3.41 3.30 -6.84
CA ILE A 109 3.45 4.69 -6.39
C ILE A 109 2.67 5.56 -7.37
N GLU A 110 1.73 6.35 -6.85
CA GLU A 110 0.96 7.33 -7.62
C GLU A 110 1.46 8.74 -7.33
N THR A 111 1.66 9.55 -8.37
CA THR A 111 2.15 10.91 -8.21
C THR A 111 1.51 11.84 -9.22
N TYR A 112 1.20 13.07 -8.80
CA TYR A 112 0.83 14.14 -9.71
C TYR A 112 2.05 14.85 -10.26
N VAL A 113 1.92 15.36 -11.48
CA VAL A 113 2.85 16.33 -12.06
C VAL A 113 2.37 17.73 -11.73
N PHE A 114 3.18 18.49 -11.01
CA PHE A 114 2.86 19.86 -10.61
C PHE A 114 3.29 20.84 -11.71
N TRP A 115 2.42 21.00 -12.72
CA TRP A 115 2.74 21.79 -13.92
C TRP A 115 3.14 23.23 -13.61
N ASN A 116 2.54 23.85 -12.60
CA ASN A 116 2.90 25.20 -12.16
C ASN A 116 4.36 25.37 -11.71
N GLY A 117 5.01 24.29 -11.25
CA GLY A 117 6.44 24.29 -10.93
C GLY A 117 7.32 23.99 -12.15
N HIS A 118 6.80 23.23 -13.12
CA HIS A 118 7.51 22.83 -14.33
C HIS A 118 7.37 23.83 -15.49
N GLU A 119 6.33 24.67 -15.50
CA GLU A 119 6.14 25.77 -16.44
C GLU A 119 5.58 27.00 -15.69
N PRO A 120 6.43 27.78 -15.00
CA PRO A 120 5.98 28.95 -14.23
C PRO A 120 5.38 30.07 -15.11
N ALA A 121 5.84 30.15 -16.36
CA ALA A 121 5.24 30.98 -17.41
C ALA A 121 5.32 30.23 -18.75
N LYS A 122 4.39 30.55 -19.66
CA LYS A 122 4.28 29.87 -20.96
C LYS A 122 5.62 29.79 -21.69
N GLY A 123 6.05 28.58 -22.01
CA GLY A 123 7.30 28.26 -22.69
C GLY A 123 8.54 28.16 -21.78
N GLN A 124 8.41 28.40 -20.47
CA GLN A 124 9.52 28.30 -19.51
C GLN A 124 9.55 26.91 -18.86
N VAL A 125 10.03 25.91 -19.58
CA VAL A 125 10.31 24.58 -19.04
C VAL A 125 11.79 24.46 -18.66
N PRO A 126 12.14 23.92 -17.47
CA PRO A 126 13.53 23.60 -17.13
C PRO A 126 14.16 22.70 -18.19
N HIS A 127 15.40 23.00 -18.57
CA HIS A 127 16.23 22.19 -19.47
C HIS A 127 16.86 21.00 -18.76
#